data_AF-A0A1Y1JS22-F1
#
_entry.id   AF-A0A1Y1JS22-F1
#
_cell.length_a   1.000
_cell.length_b   1.000
_cell.length_c   1.000
_cell.angle_alpha   90.00
_cell.angle_beta   90.00
_cell.angle_gamma   90.00
#
_symmetry.space_group_name_H-M   'P 1'
#
loop_
_entity.id
_entity.type
_entity.pdbx_description
1 polymer ?
#
loop_
_entity_poly.entity_id
_entity_poly.type
_entity_poly.pdbx_seq_one_letter_code
_entity_poly.pdbx_strand_id
1 'polypeptide(L)'
;MNSRSFNIYIHVNSFDNHNSRFQNVNSDTTRKNDWTNYCSSILQKYDKIFNQNFYSICLKVLYYLKQLKETNEELDKHLGCTYIYYWLYNERINNGYKYDCQILYDDLLKVYKDNVNEDPICYSYNAKISQDELEKFKDIYDMNKILNNLINENGKCSNINKCNCAKEGFDIYMRHKYTCESNINPDFCNALKNIRDRYNEQMKIEKCNEAQNEFLPIFETNNRTFSPSIPIFIILAMSIFLFNVYKFTPCESFIRRAIKRKRDIYNNSDEEHNLMQNYEMCNSVPRNKRYNVLYNSS
;
A
#
# COMPACT_ATOMS: atom_id res chain seq x y z
N MET A 1 21.07 4.32 -2.21
CA MET A 1 20.23 5.42 -1.69
C MET A 1 18.81 4.88 -1.57
N ASN A 2 18.27 4.75 -0.36
CA ASN A 2 16.88 4.35 -0.14
C ASN A 2 15.97 5.49 -0.62
N SER A 3 15.46 5.37 -1.85
CA SER A 3 14.43 6.25 -2.39
C SER A 3 13.17 6.07 -1.54
N ARG A 4 12.77 7.11 -0.82
CA ARG A 4 11.45 7.20 -0.21
C ARG A 4 10.45 7.13 -1.37
N SER A 5 9.56 6.13 -1.36
CA SER A 5 8.48 5.98 -2.34
C SER A 5 7.82 7.33 -2.62
N PHE A 6 7.65 7.69 -3.89
CA PHE A 6 6.98 8.92 -4.29
C PHE A 6 5.50 8.85 -3.90
N ASN A 7 5.09 9.66 -2.92
CA ASN A 7 3.69 9.73 -2.48
C ASN A 7 2.95 10.75 -3.35
N ILE A 8 2.22 10.27 -4.34
CA ILE A 8 1.46 11.14 -5.26
C ILE A 8 0.25 11.81 -4.59
N TYR A 9 -0.32 11.21 -3.54
CA TYR A 9 -1.55 11.70 -2.90
C TYR A 9 -1.39 13.09 -2.29
N ILE A 10 -0.21 13.40 -1.74
CA ILE A 10 0.06 14.75 -1.18
C ILE A 10 0.12 15.83 -2.25
N HIS A 11 0.28 15.45 -3.52
CA HIS A 11 0.38 16.35 -4.66
C HIS A 11 -0.93 16.51 -5.42
N VAL A 12 -1.99 15.76 -5.13
CA VAL A 12 -3.28 15.82 -5.85
C VAL A 12 -3.89 17.23 -5.86
N ASN A 13 -3.60 18.08 -4.86
CA ASN A 13 -4.05 19.48 -4.89
C ASN A 13 -3.46 20.28 -6.09
N SER A 14 -2.33 19.86 -6.67
CA SER A 14 -1.78 20.48 -7.89
C SER A 14 -2.62 20.18 -9.14
N PHE A 15 -3.57 19.23 -9.07
CA PHE A 15 -4.47 18.93 -10.18
C PHE A 15 -5.33 20.14 -10.56
N ASP A 16 -5.56 21.10 -9.67
CA ASP A 16 -6.21 22.36 -10.03
C ASP A 16 -5.38 23.21 -11.01
N ASN A 17 -4.06 23.24 -10.83
CA ASN A 17 -3.14 23.92 -11.75
C ASN A 17 -3.11 23.22 -13.11
N HIS A 18 -3.01 21.89 -13.10
CA HIS A 18 -3.06 21.08 -14.32
C HIS A 18 -4.41 21.21 -15.03
N ASN A 19 -5.53 21.23 -14.29
CA ASN A 19 -6.86 21.47 -14.84
C ASN A 19 -6.96 22.85 -15.49
N SER A 20 -6.44 23.89 -14.83
CA SER A 20 -6.43 25.24 -15.38
C SER A 20 -5.67 25.29 -16.71
N ARG A 21 -4.47 24.69 -16.78
CA ARG A 21 -3.68 24.57 -18.02
C ARG A 21 -4.41 23.76 -19.09
N PHE A 22 -5.01 22.63 -18.70
CA PHE A 22 -5.73 21.71 -19.59
C PHE A 22 -6.99 22.34 -20.20
N GLN A 23 -7.74 23.14 -19.43
CA GLN A 23 -8.92 23.84 -19.95
C GLN A 23 -8.58 25.08 -20.76
N ASN A 24 -7.49 25.78 -20.41
CA ASN A 24 -7.02 26.98 -21.13
C ASN A 24 -6.23 26.67 -22.41
N VAL A 25 -6.25 25.42 -22.88
CA VAL A 25 -5.75 25.06 -24.20
C VAL A 25 -6.64 25.74 -25.25
N ASN A 26 -6.28 26.99 -25.59
CA ASN A 26 -6.72 27.61 -26.82
C ASN A 26 -6.05 26.84 -27.95
N SER A 27 -6.86 26.26 -28.84
CA SER A 27 -6.35 25.61 -30.05
C SER A 27 -5.63 26.66 -30.90
N ASP A 28 -4.33 26.83 -30.66
CA ASP A 28 -3.49 27.77 -31.38
C ASP A 28 -3.63 27.48 -32.88
N THR A 29 -4.18 28.44 -33.62
CA THR A 29 -4.73 28.26 -34.97
C THR A 29 -3.66 27.87 -35.99
N THR A 30 -2.38 28.12 -35.69
CA THR A 30 -1.23 27.83 -36.55
C THR A 30 -0.88 26.34 -36.65
N ARG A 31 -1.20 25.51 -35.65
CA ARG A 31 -0.98 24.04 -35.70
C ARG A 31 -2.25 23.21 -35.64
N LYS A 32 -3.41 23.85 -35.67
CA LYS A 32 -4.72 23.18 -35.60
C LYS A 32 -4.81 22.07 -36.66
N ASN A 33 -4.27 22.30 -37.86
CA ASN A 33 -4.34 21.36 -38.98
C ASN A 33 -3.48 20.10 -38.78
N ASP A 34 -2.34 20.17 -38.08
CA ASP A 34 -1.47 19.00 -37.87
C ASP A 34 -2.06 18.06 -36.82
N TRP A 35 -2.46 18.61 -35.66
CA TRP A 35 -3.12 17.85 -34.60
C TRP A 35 -4.45 17.24 -35.05
N THR A 36 -5.16 17.94 -35.96
CA THR A 36 -6.38 17.46 -36.61
C THR A 36 -6.15 16.11 -37.32
N ASN A 37 -5.05 16.00 -38.06
CA ASN A 37 -4.72 14.78 -38.79
C ASN A 37 -4.33 13.64 -37.83
N TYR A 38 -3.65 13.96 -36.72
CA TYR A 38 -3.18 12.95 -35.76
C TYR A 38 -4.35 12.24 -35.08
N CYS A 39 -5.34 13.01 -34.59
CA CYS A 39 -6.53 12.47 -33.94
C CYS A 39 -7.42 11.64 -34.87
N SER A 40 -7.37 11.88 -36.18
CA SER A 40 -8.17 11.15 -37.17
C SER A 40 -7.86 9.65 -37.18
N SER A 41 -6.64 9.26 -36.82
CA SER A 41 -6.21 7.85 -36.77
C SER A 41 -6.99 6.97 -35.78
N ILE A 42 -7.47 7.55 -34.68
CA ILE A 42 -8.21 6.85 -33.62
C ILE A 42 -9.65 7.33 -33.48
N LEU A 43 -10.07 8.31 -34.28
CA LEU A 43 -11.39 8.93 -34.19
C LEU A 43 -12.51 7.89 -34.31
N GLN A 44 -12.48 7.06 -35.35
CA GLN A 44 -13.53 6.05 -35.58
C GLN A 44 -13.73 5.08 -34.40
N LYS A 45 -12.67 4.80 -33.63
CA LYS A 45 -12.71 3.89 -32.48
C LYS A 45 -13.51 4.47 -31.31
N TYR A 46 -13.43 5.79 -31.11
CA TYR A 46 -13.95 6.44 -29.90
C TYR A 46 -15.13 7.38 -30.15
N ASP A 47 -15.36 7.84 -31.38
CA ASP A 47 -16.33 8.89 -31.65
C ASP A 47 -17.76 8.51 -31.23
N LYS A 48 -18.17 7.25 -31.45
CA LYS A 48 -19.46 6.73 -30.98
C LYS A 48 -19.56 6.66 -29.45
N ILE A 49 -18.44 6.44 -28.75
CA ILE A 49 -18.39 6.35 -27.29
C ILE A 49 -18.60 7.73 -26.66
N PHE A 50 -18.04 8.77 -27.28
CA PHE A 50 -18.09 10.15 -26.79
C PHE A 50 -19.14 11.01 -27.49
N ASN A 51 -20.18 10.42 -28.09
CA ASN A 51 -21.25 11.16 -28.78
C ASN A 51 -20.72 12.21 -29.78
N GLN A 52 -19.73 11.83 -30.60
CA GLN A 52 -19.06 12.68 -31.58
C GLN A 52 -18.17 13.80 -31.00
N ASN A 53 -17.93 13.79 -29.69
CA ASN A 53 -17.07 14.78 -29.03
C ASN A 53 -15.62 14.32 -28.86
N PHE A 54 -15.28 13.08 -29.22
CA PHE A 54 -13.95 12.52 -28.98
C PHE A 54 -12.84 13.37 -29.58
N TYR A 55 -13.10 13.90 -30.77
CA TYR A 55 -12.15 14.74 -31.47
C TYR A 55 -11.64 15.92 -30.62
N SER A 56 -12.55 16.60 -29.90
CA SER A 56 -12.21 17.71 -29.02
C SER A 56 -11.33 17.28 -27.83
N ILE A 57 -11.58 16.08 -27.31
CA ILE A 57 -10.84 15.48 -26.20
C ILE A 57 -9.41 15.15 -26.65
N CYS A 58 -9.28 14.50 -27.81
CA CYS A 58 -7.99 14.15 -28.38
C CYS A 58 -7.12 15.41 -28.59
N LEU A 59 -7.67 16.46 -29.20
CA LEU A 59 -6.94 17.72 -29.39
C LEU A 59 -6.47 18.31 -28.07
N LYS A 60 -7.36 18.44 -27.06
CA LYS A 60 -6.99 18.97 -25.74
C LYS A 60 -5.82 18.20 -25.11
N VAL A 61 -5.89 16.87 -25.14
CA VAL A 61 -4.83 16.02 -24.58
C VAL A 61 -3.50 16.22 -25.32
N LEU A 62 -3.50 16.21 -26.65
CA LEU A 62 -2.27 16.36 -27.44
C LEU A 62 -1.60 17.73 -27.24
N TYR A 63 -2.38 18.81 -27.20
CA TYR A 63 -1.85 20.15 -26.91
C TYR A 63 -1.29 20.24 -25.48
N TYR A 64 -1.99 19.65 -24.51
CA TYR A 64 -1.54 19.65 -23.13
C TYR A 64 -0.24 18.84 -22.94
N LEU A 65 -0.10 17.69 -23.61
CA LEU A 65 1.14 16.93 -23.66
C LEU A 65 2.31 17.75 -24.22
N LYS A 66 2.07 18.56 -25.25
CA LYS A 66 3.06 19.49 -25.78
C LYS A 66 3.49 20.52 -24.73
N GLN A 67 2.55 21.15 -24.03
CA GLN A 67 2.88 22.13 -22.97
C GLN A 67 3.63 21.48 -21.80
N LEU A 68 3.24 20.27 -21.39
CA LEU A 68 3.96 19.53 -20.35
C LEU A 68 5.40 19.25 -20.76
N LYS A 69 5.63 18.95 -22.04
CA LYS A 69 6.96 18.71 -22.57
C LYS A 69 7.87 19.93 -22.55
N GLU A 70 7.32 21.12 -22.78
CA GLU A 70 8.06 22.37 -22.68
C GLU A 70 8.44 22.73 -21.23
N THR A 71 7.92 22.00 -20.24
CA THR A 71 8.24 22.18 -18.82
C THR A 71 9.54 21.46 -18.46
N ASN A 72 10.40 22.07 -17.64
CA ASN A 72 11.67 21.47 -17.21
C ASN A 72 11.57 20.62 -15.93
N GLU A 73 10.46 20.71 -15.19
CA GLU A 73 10.29 20.05 -13.90
C GLU A 73 9.75 18.62 -14.07
N GLU A 74 10.56 17.61 -13.72
CA GLU A 74 10.17 16.19 -13.77
C GLU A 74 8.93 15.88 -12.92
N LEU A 75 8.78 16.54 -11.77
CA LEU A 75 7.60 16.39 -10.93
C LEU A 75 6.33 16.93 -11.63
N ASP A 76 6.40 18.11 -12.25
CA ASP A 76 5.26 18.69 -12.97
C ASP A 76 4.85 17.82 -14.17
N LYS A 77 5.82 17.23 -14.87
CA LYS A 77 5.57 16.25 -15.94
C LYS A 77 4.85 15.02 -15.39
N HIS A 78 5.35 14.43 -14.31
CA HIS A 78 4.76 13.26 -13.67
C HIS A 78 3.31 13.52 -13.23
N LEU A 79 3.08 14.63 -12.54
CA LEU A 79 1.76 15.04 -12.06
C LEU A 79 0.82 15.39 -13.23
N GLY A 80 1.33 16.03 -14.27
CA GLY A 80 0.57 16.35 -15.47
C GLY A 80 0.12 15.09 -16.24
N CYS A 81 0.99 14.10 -16.37
CA CYS A 81 0.67 12.82 -16.98
C CYS A 81 -0.39 12.05 -16.18
N THR A 82 -0.22 12.01 -14.85
CA THR A 82 -1.20 11.43 -13.93
C THR A 82 -2.54 12.16 -14.03
N TYR A 83 -2.52 13.48 -14.11
CA TYR A 83 -3.71 14.31 -14.22
C TYR A 83 -4.53 13.98 -15.48
N ILE A 84 -3.90 13.74 -16.64
CA ILE A 84 -4.63 13.34 -17.86
C ILE A 84 -5.40 12.04 -17.60
N TYR A 85 -4.77 11.05 -16.97
CA TYR A 85 -5.43 9.78 -16.70
C TYR A 85 -6.58 9.93 -15.70
N TYR A 86 -6.37 10.70 -14.63
CA TYR A 86 -7.41 11.11 -13.68
C TYR A 86 -8.58 11.85 -14.35
N TRP A 87 -8.29 12.77 -15.27
CA TRP A 87 -9.30 13.51 -16.00
C TRP A 87 -10.13 12.60 -16.91
N LEU A 88 -9.49 11.70 -17.66
CA LEU A 88 -10.19 10.69 -18.47
C LEU A 88 -11.06 9.76 -17.61
N TYR A 89 -10.60 9.39 -16.41
CA TYR A 89 -11.41 8.63 -15.48
C TYR A 89 -12.67 9.40 -15.05
N ASN A 90 -12.53 10.66 -14.65
CA ASN A 90 -13.67 11.50 -14.26
C ASN A 90 -14.65 11.74 -15.41
N GLU A 91 -14.17 11.99 -16.62
CA GLU A 91 -15.03 12.12 -17.80
C GLU A 91 -15.86 10.87 -18.05
N ARG A 92 -15.25 9.69 -17.87
CA ARG A 92 -15.95 8.40 -17.98
C ARG A 92 -17.10 8.31 -16.97
N ILE A 93 -16.81 8.57 -15.70
CA ILE A 93 -17.79 8.44 -14.60
C ILE A 93 -18.90 9.47 -14.76
N ASN A 94 -18.57 10.73 -14.98
CA ASN A 94 -19.53 11.84 -15.03
C ASN A 94 -20.51 11.73 -16.20
N ASN A 95 -20.06 11.19 -17.33
CA ASN A 95 -20.88 11.05 -18.53
C ASN A 95 -21.41 9.63 -18.76
N GLY A 96 -21.06 8.67 -17.89
CA GLY A 96 -21.45 7.27 -18.04
C GLY A 96 -20.85 6.59 -19.27
N TYR A 97 -19.69 7.07 -19.77
CA TYR A 97 -19.05 6.49 -20.93
C TYR A 97 -18.51 5.08 -20.64
N LYS A 98 -18.52 4.23 -21.68
CA LYS A 98 -18.11 2.83 -21.58
C LYS A 98 -16.83 2.59 -22.39
N TYR A 99 -15.70 3.03 -21.84
CA TYR A 99 -14.37 2.70 -22.35
C TYR A 99 -13.44 2.26 -21.23
N ASP A 100 -12.39 1.56 -21.63
CA ASP A 100 -11.24 1.29 -20.77
C ASP A 100 -10.34 2.53 -20.76
N CYS A 101 -10.22 3.17 -19.59
CA CYS A 101 -9.46 4.41 -19.46
C CYS A 101 -7.97 4.21 -19.77
N GLN A 102 -7.41 3.04 -19.46
CA GLN A 102 -6.02 2.73 -19.72
C GLN A 102 -5.79 2.59 -21.23
N ILE A 103 -6.65 1.85 -21.94
CA ILE A 103 -6.54 1.70 -23.40
C ILE A 103 -6.64 3.06 -24.09
N LEU A 104 -7.59 3.90 -23.67
CA LEU A 104 -7.72 5.23 -24.27
C LEU A 104 -6.51 6.12 -23.97
N TYR A 105 -6.02 6.10 -22.74
CA TYR A 105 -4.82 6.85 -22.36
C TYR A 105 -3.61 6.43 -23.20
N ASP A 106 -3.36 5.13 -23.30
CA ASP A 106 -2.25 4.57 -24.08
C ASP A 106 -2.37 4.91 -25.58
N ASP A 107 -3.57 4.87 -26.15
CA ASP A 107 -3.82 5.27 -27.54
C ASP A 107 -3.53 6.76 -27.77
N LEU A 108 -3.94 7.63 -26.84
CA LEU A 108 -3.67 9.07 -26.93
C LEU A 108 -2.16 9.37 -26.84
N LEU A 109 -1.43 8.68 -25.94
CA LEU A 109 0.01 8.80 -25.85
C LEU A 109 0.71 8.28 -27.10
N LYS A 110 0.22 7.19 -27.69
CA LYS A 110 0.75 6.63 -28.93
C LYS A 110 0.54 7.59 -30.10
N VAL A 111 -0.64 8.18 -30.24
CA VAL A 111 -0.91 9.22 -31.26
C VAL A 111 0.07 10.38 -31.12
N TYR A 112 0.36 10.83 -29.90
CA TYR A 112 1.37 11.86 -29.67
C TYR A 112 2.77 11.39 -30.11
N LYS A 113 3.19 10.20 -29.70
CA LYS A 113 4.51 9.61 -30.05
C LYS A 113 4.73 9.55 -31.56
N ASP A 114 3.80 8.89 -32.25
CA ASP A 114 3.94 8.50 -33.65
C ASP A 114 4.00 9.72 -34.58
N ASN A 115 3.47 10.86 -34.12
CA ASN A 115 3.36 12.07 -34.93
C ASN A 115 4.30 13.21 -34.50
N VAL A 116 4.81 13.18 -33.26
CA VAL A 116 5.81 14.14 -32.76
C VAL A 116 7.23 13.55 -32.83
N ASN A 117 7.38 12.25 -33.11
CA ASN A 117 8.65 11.50 -33.21
C ASN A 117 9.51 11.59 -31.94
N GLU A 118 8.88 11.63 -30.78
CA GLU A 118 9.55 11.71 -29.49
C GLU A 118 8.89 10.77 -28.48
N ASP A 119 9.68 10.17 -27.59
CA ASP A 119 9.15 9.28 -26.55
C ASP A 119 8.18 10.06 -25.65
N PRO A 120 6.92 9.60 -25.49
CA PRO A 120 5.97 10.27 -24.63
C PRO A 120 6.50 10.40 -23.23
N ILE A 121 6.56 11.65 -22.80
CA ILE A 121 6.93 12.07 -21.47
C ILE A 121 6.18 11.31 -20.38
N CYS A 122 4.99 10.79 -20.69
CA CYS A 122 4.14 10.05 -19.77
C CYS A 122 4.42 8.54 -19.70
N TYR A 123 5.11 7.93 -20.67
CA TYR A 123 5.39 6.50 -20.60
C TYR A 123 6.32 6.12 -19.45
N SER A 124 7.27 7.00 -19.11
CA SER A 124 8.16 6.84 -17.93
C SER A 124 7.39 6.86 -16.61
N TYR A 125 6.19 7.43 -16.62
CA TYR A 125 5.30 7.57 -15.46
C TYR A 125 4.08 6.65 -15.53
N ASN A 126 3.97 5.80 -16.56
CA ASN A 126 2.83 4.92 -16.83
C ASN A 126 2.82 3.69 -15.90
N ALA A 127 3.11 3.91 -14.61
CA ALA A 127 2.73 2.95 -13.58
C ALA A 127 1.21 2.76 -13.73
N LYS A 128 0.77 1.50 -13.76
CA LYS A 128 -0.66 1.17 -13.86
C LYS A 128 -1.39 1.70 -12.63
N ILE A 129 -1.87 2.95 -12.70
CA ILE A 129 -2.74 3.51 -11.67
C ILE A 129 -4.05 2.74 -11.77
N SER A 130 -4.37 2.05 -10.70
CA SER A 130 -5.58 1.25 -10.56
C SER A 130 -6.81 2.15 -10.43
N GLN A 131 -7.99 1.57 -10.67
CA GLN A 131 -9.25 2.28 -10.45
C GLN A 131 -9.41 2.73 -8.97
N ASP A 132 -9.02 1.90 -8.02
CA ASP A 132 -9.02 2.23 -6.58
C ASP A 132 -8.13 3.45 -6.27
N GLU A 133 -6.96 3.57 -6.92
CA GLU A 133 -6.11 4.76 -6.78
C GLU A 133 -6.74 6.00 -7.40
N LEU A 134 -7.41 5.89 -8.55
CA LEU A 134 -8.13 7.00 -9.18
C LEU A 134 -9.32 7.48 -8.32
N GLU A 135 -10.06 6.56 -7.70
CA GLU A 135 -11.13 6.89 -6.75
C GLU A 135 -10.57 7.63 -5.53
N LYS A 136 -9.41 7.20 -5.02
CA LYS A 136 -8.70 7.91 -3.94
C LYS A 136 -8.19 9.29 -4.35
N PHE A 137 -7.69 9.46 -5.57
CA PHE A 137 -7.33 10.78 -6.10
C PHE A 137 -8.54 11.69 -6.15
N LYS A 138 -9.68 11.19 -6.62
CA LYS A 138 -10.94 11.94 -6.65
C LYS A 138 -11.34 12.38 -5.24
N ASP A 139 -11.30 11.48 -4.27
CA ASP A 139 -11.68 11.82 -2.89
C ASP A 139 -10.74 12.84 -2.24
N ILE A 140 -9.42 12.74 -2.47
CA ILE A 140 -8.46 13.75 -2.02
C ILE A 140 -8.71 15.10 -2.70
N TYR A 141 -8.98 15.09 -4.00
CA TYR A 141 -9.26 16.30 -4.78
C TYR A 141 -10.53 17.00 -4.28
N ASP A 142 -11.62 16.24 -4.10
CA ASP A 142 -12.89 16.75 -3.60
C ASP A 142 -12.77 17.30 -2.17
N MET A 143 -12.03 16.59 -1.30
CA MET A 143 -11.74 17.07 0.06
C MET A 143 -10.97 18.41 0.07
N ASN A 144 -9.97 18.55 -0.80
CA ASN A 144 -9.23 19.83 -0.92
C ASN A 144 -10.13 20.95 -1.45
N LYS A 145 -11.00 20.66 -2.42
CA LYS A 145 -11.97 21.62 -2.94
C LYS A 145 -12.97 22.07 -1.88
N ILE A 146 -13.48 21.15 -1.07
CA ILE A 146 -14.34 21.45 0.09
C ILE A 146 -13.60 22.36 1.07
N LEU A 147 -12.38 21.98 1.46
CA LEU A 147 -11.55 22.78 2.36
C LEU A 147 -11.31 24.20 1.83
N ASN A 148 -10.93 24.34 0.56
CA ASN A 148 -10.71 25.64 -0.07
C ASN A 148 -12.00 26.48 -0.09
N ASN A 149 -13.17 25.86 -0.31
CA ASN A 149 -14.45 26.55 -0.25
C ASN A 149 -14.88 26.95 1.17
N LEU A 150 -14.46 26.21 2.20
CA LEU A 150 -14.71 26.57 3.61
C LEU A 150 -13.83 27.75 4.03
N ILE A 151 -12.59 27.81 3.56
CA ILE A 151 -11.64 28.89 3.85
C ILE A 151 -12.05 30.19 3.12
N ASN A 152 -12.53 30.09 1.88
CA ASN A 152 -12.83 31.26 1.04
C ASN A 152 -14.26 31.77 1.29
N GLU A 153 -14.41 33.00 1.82
CA GLU A 153 -15.71 33.63 2.11
C GLU A 153 -16.62 33.78 0.88
N ASN A 154 -16.03 33.92 -0.31
CA ASN A 154 -16.73 33.99 -1.61
C ASN A 154 -16.86 32.63 -2.32
N GLY A 155 -16.50 31.53 -1.65
CA GLY A 155 -16.57 30.18 -2.20
C GLY A 155 -18.01 29.70 -2.41
N LYS A 156 -18.17 28.56 -3.12
CA LYS A 156 -19.49 27.92 -3.34
C LYS A 156 -20.22 27.55 -2.03
N CYS A 157 -19.49 27.44 -0.93
CA CYS A 157 -20.01 27.18 0.41
C CYS A 157 -20.32 28.49 1.16
N SER A 158 -21.05 29.44 0.57
CA SER A 158 -21.37 30.70 1.28
C SER A 158 -22.36 30.48 2.43
N ASN A 159 -22.19 31.24 3.52
CA ASN A 159 -22.81 31.28 4.86
C ASN A 159 -23.91 30.26 5.26
N ILE A 160 -24.92 29.98 4.45
CA ILE A 160 -25.98 28.99 4.76
C ILE A 160 -25.55 27.54 4.43
N ASN A 161 -24.54 27.36 3.55
CA ASN A 161 -24.12 26.05 3.03
C ASN A 161 -22.79 25.53 3.58
N LYS A 162 -22.10 26.26 4.47
CA LYS A 162 -20.81 25.80 5.03
C LYS A 162 -20.93 24.46 5.75
N CYS A 163 -21.95 24.28 6.59
CA CYS A 163 -22.17 23.03 7.31
C CYS A 163 -22.52 21.85 6.40
N ASN A 164 -23.21 22.11 5.28
CA ASN A 164 -23.48 21.06 4.29
C ASN A 164 -22.19 20.63 3.57
N CYS A 165 -21.32 21.57 3.20
CA CYS A 165 -20.00 21.26 2.67
C CYS A 165 -19.12 20.53 3.69
N ALA A 166 -19.17 20.96 4.95
CA ALA A 166 -18.48 20.30 6.04
C ALA A 166 -18.92 18.83 6.17
N LYS A 167 -20.24 18.58 6.14
CA LYS A 167 -20.81 17.24 6.15
C LYS A 167 -20.37 16.38 4.96
N GLU A 168 -20.34 16.93 3.75
CA GLU A 168 -19.82 16.22 2.57
C GLU A 168 -18.36 15.81 2.77
N GLY A 169 -17.53 16.70 3.32
CA GLY A 169 -16.14 16.39 3.66
C GLY A 169 -16.02 15.31 4.73
N PHE A 170 -16.88 15.35 5.75
CA PHE A 170 -16.97 14.32 6.78
C PHE A 170 -17.32 12.94 6.17
N ASP A 171 -18.33 12.89 5.31
CA ASP A 171 -18.75 11.65 4.65
C ASP A 171 -17.63 11.07 3.77
N ILE A 172 -16.93 11.90 3.00
CA ILE A 172 -15.78 11.46 2.20
C ILE A 172 -14.68 10.89 3.11
N TYR A 173 -14.32 11.61 4.18
CA TYR A 173 -13.28 11.18 5.13
C TYR A 173 -13.63 9.84 5.78
N MET A 174 -14.87 9.69 6.28
CA MET A 174 -15.31 8.51 7.03
C MET A 174 -15.41 7.24 6.20
N ARG A 175 -15.63 7.34 4.88
CA ARG A 175 -15.56 6.16 3.97
C ARG A 175 -14.20 5.47 4.02
N HIS A 176 -13.13 6.19 4.35
CA HIS A 176 -11.77 5.68 4.41
C HIS A 176 -11.32 5.20 5.79
N LYS A 177 -12.22 5.19 6.78
CA LYS A 177 -11.93 4.75 8.15
C LYS A 177 -11.23 3.39 8.17
N TYR A 178 -11.84 2.37 7.58
CA TYR A 178 -11.28 1.01 7.58
C TYR A 178 -9.91 0.94 6.90
N THR A 179 -9.76 1.58 5.74
CA THR A 179 -8.50 1.64 4.97
C THR A 179 -7.36 2.18 5.82
N CYS A 180 -7.63 3.23 6.60
CA CYS A 180 -6.62 3.89 7.41
C CYS A 180 -6.38 3.24 8.77
N GLU A 181 -7.42 2.77 9.46
CA GLU A 181 -7.27 1.99 10.70
C GLU A 181 -6.49 0.68 10.48
N SER A 182 -6.65 0.08 9.30
CA SER A 182 -5.98 -1.16 8.89
C SER A 182 -4.62 -0.93 8.21
N ASN A 183 -4.19 0.33 8.03
CA ASN A 183 -2.94 0.70 7.38
C ASN A 183 -2.74 0.09 5.97
N ILE A 184 -3.83 -0.06 5.20
CA ILE A 184 -3.80 -0.69 3.86
C ILE A 184 -3.10 0.21 2.83
N ASN A 185 -3.24 1.54 2.96
CA ASN A 185 -2.60 2.52 2.09
C ASN A 185 -2.08 3.71 2.92
N PRO A 186 -0.88 3.58 3.55
CA PRO A 186 -0.35 4.60 4.44
C PRO A 186 -0.11 5.94 3.75
N ASP A 187 0.31 5.92 2.49
CA ASP A 187 0.59 7.14 1.73
C ASP A 187 -0.67 7.97 1.49
N PHE A 188 -1.77 7.31 1.09
CA PHE A 188 -3.08 7.93 0.98
C PHE A 188 -3.59 8.44 2.34
N CYS A 189 -3.51 7.61 3.38
CA CYS A 189 -4.00 7.99 4.71
C CYS A 189 -3.21 9.15 5.31
N ASN A 190 -1.92 9.26 5.02
CA ASN A 190 -1.11 10.42 5.41
C ASN A 190 -1.55 11.70 4.69
N ALA A 191 -1.84 11.62 3.38
CA ALA A 191 -2.38 12.76 2.64
C ALA A 191 -3.76 13.18 3.18
N LEU A 192 -4.65 12.21 3.46
CA LEU A 192 -5.97 12.46 4.04
C LEU A 192 -5.88 13.07 5.45
N LYS A 193 -4.91 12.62 6.27
CA LYS A 193 -4.62 13.20 7.60
C LYS A 193 -4.22 14.67 7.51
N ASN A 194 -3.34 15.03 6.56
CA ASN A 194 -2.92 16.42 6.35
C ASN A 194 -4.11 17.33 6.00
N ILE A 195 -5.05 16.84 5.19
CA ILE A 195 -6.27 17.58 4.86
C ILE A 195 -7.16 17.70 6.08
N ARG A 196 -7.32 16.62 6.85
CA ARG A 196 -8.07 16.63 8.12
C ARG A 196 -7.57 17.71 9.07
N ASP A 197 -6.26 17.82 9.26
CA ASP A 197 -5.70 18.77 10.23
C ASP A 197 -6.08 20.21 9.84
N ARG A 198 -5.96 20.55 8.55
CA ARG A 198 -6.38 21.87 8.03
C ARG A 198 -7.89 22.10 8.12
N TYR A 199 -8.68 21.09 7.79
CA TYR A 199 -10.14 21.14 7.87
C TYR A 199 -10.60 21.39 9.32
N ASN A 200 -10.04 20.65 10.28
CA ASN A 200 -10.41 20.80 11.69
C ASN A 200 -10.02 22.17 12.24
N GLU A 201 -8.88 22.75 11.83
CA GLU A 201 -8.56 24.13 12.19
C GLU A 201 -9.61 25.13 11.68
N GLN A 202 -10.09 24.96 10.44
CA GLN A 202 -11.16 25.82 9.90
C GLN A 202 -12.47 25.65 10.66
N MET A 203 -12.84 24.41 11.02
CA MET A 203 -14.07 24.13 11.75
C MET A 203 -14.08 24.63 13.20
N LYS A 204 -12.94 25.06 13.76
CA LYS A 204 -12.94 25.81 15.03
C LYS A 204 -13.53 27.21 14.89
N ILE A 205 -13.45 27.78 13.69
CA ILE A 205 -13.91 29.14 13.38
C ILE A 205 -15.39 29.09 12.96
N GLU A 206 -15.73 28.12 12.11
CA GLU A 206 -17.10 27.95 11.61
C GLU A 206 -18.00 27.33 12.68
N LYS A 207 -19.15 27.96 12.96
CA LYS A 207 -20.14 27.40 13.88
C LYS A 207 -21.16 26.60 13.10
N CYS A 208 -21.07 25.27 13.19
CA CYS A 208 -22.15 24.40 12.81
C CYS A 208 -22.93 24.01 14.08
N ASN A 209 -24.24 23.76 13.93
CA ASN A 209 -25.12 23.50 15.08
C ASN A 209 -25.29 21.99 15.36
N GLU A 210 -24.70 21.13 14.52
CA GLU A 210 -24.79 19.67 14.61
C GLU A 210 -23.42 19.09 15.03
N ALA A 211 -23.16 19.20 16.33
CA ALA A 211 -21.87 18.94 17.00
C ALA A 211 -21.21 17.55 16.78
N GLN A 212 -21.81 16.62 16.04
CA GLN A 212 -21.25 15.29 15.79
C GLN A 212 -20.53 15.15 14.44
N ASN A 213 -20.70 16.09 13.50
CA ASN A 213 -20.15 15.96 12.14
C ASN A 213 -19.07 17.01 11.80
N GLU A 214 -18.60 17.78 12.79
CA GLU A 214 -17.81 18.99 12.56
C GLU A 214 -16.29 18.78 12.61
N PHE A 215 -15.82 17.81 13.38
CA PHE A 215 -14.40 17.49 13.46
C PHE A 215 -14.15 16.10 12.90
N LEU A 216 -13.22 16.01 11.96
CA LEU A 216 -12.77 14.75 11.41
C LEU A 216 -11.97 14.01 12.49
N PRO A 217 -12.39 12.79 12.88
CA PRO A 217 -11.73 12.05 13.94
C PRO A 217 -10.34 11.59 13.50
N ILE A 218 -9.49 11.22 14.46
CA ILE A 218 -8.25 10.51 14.14
C ILE A 218 -8.61 9.05 13.89
N PHE A 219 -8.15 8.49 12.77
CA PHE A 219 -8.12 7.03 12.61
C PHE A 219 -6.91 6.50 13.37
N GLU A 220 -7.14 5.95 14.56
CA GLU A 220 -6.10 5.21 15.27
C GLU A 220 -5.75 4.00 14.43
N THR A 221 -4.48 3.86 14.04
CA THR A 221 -4.06 2.59 13.48
C THR A 221 -4.21 1.56 14.59
N ASN A 222 -4.96 0.49 14.33
CA ASN A 222 -4.83 -0.74 15.08
C ASN A 222 -3.44 -1.28 14.73
N ASN A 223 -2.40 -0.60 15.20
CA ASN A 223 -1.15 -1.23 15.46
C ASN A 223 -1.55 -2.34 16.42
N ARG A 224 -1.77 -3.54 15.90
CA ARG A 224 -1.41 -4.76 16.61
C ARG A 224 0.07 -4.56 16.89
N THR A 225 0.36 -3.77 17.92
CA THR A 225 1.61 -3.77 18.62
C THR A 225 1.82 -5.25 18.85
N PHE A 226 2.81 -5.81 18.17
CA PHE A 226 3.21 -7.18 18.41
C PHE A 226 3.54 -7.18 19.89
N SER A 227 2.58 -7.65 20.70
CA SER A 227 2.61 -7.38 22.12
C SER A 227 3.90 -8.02 22.62
N PRO A 228 4.81 -7.29 23.28
CA PRO A 228 6.08 -7.86 23.74
C PRO A 228 5.86 -9.07 24.66
N SER A 229 4.65 -9.19 25.22
CA SER A 229 4.11 -10.36 25.88
C SER A 229 4.25 -11.65 25.07
N ILE A 230 3.94 -11.67 23.76
CA ILE A 230 3.91 -12.88 22.93
C ILE A 230 5.29 -13.55 22.84
N PRO A 231 6.38 -12.86 22.44
CA PRO A 231 7.71 -13.47 22.45
C PRO A 231 8.17 -13.85 23.87
N ILE A 232 7.81 -13.08 24.90
CA ILE A 232 8.13 -13.41 26.30
C ILE A 232 7.46 -14.72 26.74
N PHE A 233 6.16 -14.91 26.44
CA PHE A 233 5.43 -16.13 26.75
C PHE A 233 5.99 -17.35 25.99
N ILE A 234 6.39 -17.18 24.73
CA ILE A 234 7.01 -18.25 23.94
C ILE A 234 8.37 -18.63 24.54
N ILE A 235 9.22 -17.66 24.90
CA ILE A 235 10.52 -17.92 25.53
C ILE A 235 10.34 -18.62 26.89
N LEU A 236 9.38 -18.16 27.71
CA LEU A 236 9.07 -18.79 29.00
C LEU A 236 8.54 -20.22 28.83
N ALA A 237 7.62 -20.44 27.90
CA ALA A 237 7.08 -21.76 27.61
C ALA A 237 8.16 -22.73 27.12
N MET A 238 9.04 -22.28 26.22
CA MET A 238 10.20 -23.05 25.76
C MET A 238 11.16 -23.38 26.91
N SER A 239 11.43 -22.41 27.80
CA SER A 239 12.31 -22.61 28.96
C SER A 239 11.72 -23.63 29.95
N ILE A 240 10.41 -23.56 30.23
CA ILE A 240 9.71 -24.52 31.08
C ILE A 240 9.69 -25.90 30.43
N PHE A 241 9.44 -25.98 29.13
CA PHE A 241 9.47 -27.24 28.39
C PHE A 241 10.85 -27.89 28.45
N LEU A 242 11.92 -27.12 28.19
CA LEU A 242 13.31 -27.59 28.33
C LEU A 242 13.64 -28.04 29.74
N PHE A 243 13.19 -27.32 30.77
CA PHE A 243 13.39 -27.71 32.17
C PHE A 243 12.71 -29.05 32.50
N ASN A 244 11.48 -29.25 32.03
CA ASN A 244 10.77 -30.52 32.21
C ASN A 244 11.44 -31.64 31.43
N VAL A 245 11.81 -31.42 30.17
CA VAL A 245 12.56 -32.42 29.39
C VAL A 245 13.89 -32.74 30.07
N TYR A 246 14.63 -31.76 30.58
CA TYR A 246 15.86 -32.02 31.33
C TYR A 246 15.63 -32.84 32.61
N LYS A 247 14.57 -32.52 33.36
CA LYS A 247 14.19 -33.22 34.60
C LYS A 247 13.67 -34.63 34.37
N PHE A 248 12.97 -34.88 33.25
CA PHE A 248 12.31 -36.16 32.94
C PHE A 248 13.04 -36.98 31.85
N THR A 249 14.08 -36.45 31.22
CA THR A 249 14.99 -37.23 30.37
C THR A 249 15.93 -38.01 31.28
N PRO A 250 16.03 -39.35 31.15
CA PRO A 250 16.81 -40.20 32.04
C PRO A 250 18.33 -40.08 31.84
N CYS A 251 18.85 -38.90 31.47
CA CYS A 251 20.27 -38.57 31.54
C CYS A 251 20.75 -38.36 32.99
N GLU A 252 19.84 -38.22 33.97
CA GLU A 252 20.22 -38.19 35.38
C GLU A 252 20.91 -39.49 35.80
N SER A 253 20.50 -40.63 35.23
CA SER A 253 21.19 -41.91 35.44
C SER A 253 22.55 -41.98 34.75
N PHE A 254 22.69 -41.44 33.54
CA PHE A 254 23.94 -41.48 32.78
C PHE A 254 24.98 -40.51 33.34
N ILE A 255 24.59 -39.29 33.69
CA ILE A 255 25.48 -38.28 34.30
C ILE A 255 25.88 -38.75 35.69
N ARG A 256 24.94 -39.23 36.52
CA ARG A 256 25.26 -39.77 37.85
C ARG A 256 26.12 -41.02 37.78
N ARG A 257 25.89 -41.92 36.80
CA ARG A 257 26.78 -43.07 36.54
C ARG A 257 28.15 -42.63 36.04
N ALA A 258 28.24 -41.64 35.16
CA ALA A 258 29.52 -41.12 34.66
C ALA A 258 30.33 -40.45 35.77
N ILE A 259 29.68 -39.65 36.62
CA ILE A 259 30.28 -39.03 37.80
C ILE A 259 30.72 -40.10 38.81
N LYS A 260 29.87 -41.09 39.10
CA LYS A 260 30.22 -42.20 40.00
C LYS A 260 31.37 -43.04 39.44
N ARG A 261 31.35 -43.36 38.15
CA ARG A 261 32.42 -44.11 37.47
C ARG A 261 33.75 -43.36 37.48
N LYS A 262 33.75 -42.04 37.31
CA LYS A 262 34.98 -41.23 37.46
C LYS A 262 35.49 -41.19 38.90
N ARG A 263 34.59 -41.16 39.89
CA ARG A 263 34.93 -41.22 41.32
C ARG A 263 35.51 -42.58 41.72
N ASP A 264 34.92 -43.67 41.23
CA ASP A 264 35.39 -45.03 41.51
C ASP A 264 36.76 -45.29 40.84
N ILE A 265 37.00 -44.76 39.63
CA ILE A 265 38.33 -44.82 38.97
C ILE A 265 39.40 -44.07 39.77
N TYR A 266 39.06 -42.91 40.35
CA TYR A 266 39.98 -42.12 41.18
C TYR A 266 40.31 -42.82 42.50
N ASN A 267 39.32 -43.46 43.14
CA ASN A 267 39.55 -44.18 44.39
C ASN A 267 40.32 -45.49 44.19
N ASN A 268 40.19 -46.14 43.03
CA ASN A 268 40.91 -47.38 42.71
C ASN A 268 42.34 -47.15 42.18
N SER A 269 42.77 -45.91 41.90
CA SER A 269 44.16 -45.63 41.52
C SER A 269 45.13 -45.51 42.69
N ASP A 270 44.61 -45.48 43.93
CA ASP A 270 45.40 -45.38 45.17
C ASP A 270 45.67 -46.75 45.84
N GLU A 271 45.10 -47.86 45.33
CA GLU A 271 45.34 -49.23 45.80
C GLU A 271 45.86 -50.13 44.66
N GLU A 272 47.17 -50.05 44.44
CA GLU A 272 48.11 -51.03 43.90
C GLU A 272 47.65 -52.12 42.87
N HIS A 273 48.20 -51.99 41.66
CA HIS A 273 48.76 -53.02 40.78
C HIS A 273 48.54 -54.53 41.12
N ASN A 274 47.89 -55.29 40.22
CA ASN A 274 48.52 -56.31 39.36
C ASN A 274 47.53 -57.20 38.57
N LEU A 275 47.88 -57.43 37.30
CA LEU A 275 47.53 -58.53 36.38
C LEU A 275 46.06 -58.95 36.12
N MET A 276 45.55 -58.44 34.99
CA MET A 276 45.13 -59.16 33.78
C MET A 276 44.12 -60.33 33.87
N GLN A 277 42.92 -60.11 33.30
CA GLN A 277 42.17 -60.92 32.30
C GLN A 277 40.68 -60.52 32.37
N ASN A 278 39.85 -60.44 31.31
CA ASN A 278 39.99 -60.58 29.87
C ASN A 278 38.94 -59.65 29.20
N TYR A 279 39.22 -59.30 27.95
CA TYR A 279 38.37 -58.52 27.07
C TYR A 279 37.16 -59.34 26.60
N GLU A 280 35.93 -58.81 26.71
CA GLU A 280 34.84 -59.23 25.83
C GLU A 280 34.09 -58.01 25.27
N MET A 281 34.21 -57.88 23.95
CA MET A 281 33.60 -56.88 23.09
C MET A 281 32.10 -57.20 22.94
N CYS A 282 31.21 -56.26 23.25
CA CYS A 282 29.79 -56.43 22.91
C CYS A 282 29.60 -56.28 21.40
N ASN A 283 29.45 -57.41 20.72
CA ASN A 283 28.92 -57.52 19.36
C ASN A 283 27.44 -57.09 19.32
N SER A 284 27.05 -56.47 18.21
CA SER A 284 25.68 -56.04 17.92
C SER A 284 24.88 -57.11 17.17
N VAL A 285 23.60 -57.26 17.59
CA VAL A 285 22.45 -57.92 16.89
C VAL A 285 22.50 -59.47 16.81
N PRO A 286 21.38 -60.27 16.81
CA PRO A 286 19.95 -59.94 16.68
C PRO A 286 18.95 -60.56 17.70
N ARG A 287 17.76 -59.97 17.64
CA ARG A 287 16.42 -60.42 18.02
C ARG A 287 16.04 -61.81 17.45
N ASN A 288 15.81 -62.82 18.30
CA ASN A 288 14.68 -63.78 18.16
C ASN A 288 14.54 -64.79 19.31
N LYS A 289 13.32 -64.82 19.88
CA LYS A 289 12.53 -65.94 20.46
C LYS A 289 13.25 -67.20 21.01
N ARG A 290 12.89 -67.59 22.25
CA ARG A 290 11.87 -68.63 22.55
C ARG A 290 11.71 -68.80 24.06
N TYR A 291 10.48 -68.63 24.54
CA TYR A 291 10.04 -69.00 25.88
C TYR A 291 9.95 -70.53 25.99
N ASN A 292 10.37 -71.11 27.10
CA ASN A 292 9.88 -72.40 27.58
C ASN A 292 9.42 -72.26 29.03
N VAL A 293 8.14 -72.51 29.23
CA VAL A 293 7.39 -72.46 30.50
C VAL A 293 7.74 -73.69 31.34
N LEU A 294 8.00 -73.50 32.63
CA LEU A 294 8.03 -74.58 33.62
C LEU A 294 6.59 -74.89 34.06
N TYR A 295 6.15 -76.13 33.88
CA TYR A 295 4.98 -76.68 34.57
C TYR A 295 5.49 -77.49 35.77
N ASN A 296 4.99 -77.18 36.96
CA ASN A 296 5.05 -78.08 38.11
C ASN A 296 3.94 -79.11 37.99
N SER A 297 4.24 -80.35 38.37
CA SER A 297 3.23 -81.30 38.85
C SER A 297 3.83 -82.20 39.93
N SER A 298 3.22 -82.06 41.12
CA SER A 298 3.34 -82.81 42.39
C SER A 298 4.63 -82.67 43.19
#